data_AF-A0A958QPB6-F1
#
_entry.id   AF-A0A958QPB6-F1
#
_cell.length_a   1.000
_cell.length_b   1.000
_cell.length_c   1.000
_cell.angle_alpha   90.00
_cell.angle_beta   90.00
_cell.angle_gamma   90.00
#
_symmetry.space_group_name_H-M   'P 1'
#
loop_
_entity.id
_entity.type
_entity.pdbx_description
1 polymer ?
#
loop_
_entity_poly.entity_id
_entity_poly.type
_entity_poly.pdbx_seq_one_letter_code
_entity_poly.pdbx_strand_id
1 'polypeptide(L)'
;MPTINQLVRQGRKDKPVKSKAPALDKCPQRRGVCLQVYTRTPKKPNSALRKVAKVRLTNGEEVIAYIGGEGHNLQEHSIVLVRGGRVKDLPGVRYHIVRGSLDTLGVEKRRQSRSKYGARKPKPGQAAAAPAKGGKKK
;
A
#
# COMPACT_ATOMS: atom_id res chain seq x y z
N MET A 1 18.25 -21.01 33.89
CA MET A 1 16.88 -21.43 34.28
C MET A 1 16.56 -20.78 35.61
N PRO A 2 15.50 -19.95 35.73
CA PRO A 2 15.11 -19.38 37.01
C PRO A 2 14.52 -20.46 37.94
N THR A 3 14.76 -20.33 39.25
CA THR A 3 14.20 -21.22 40.27
C THR A 3 12.73 -20.89 40.57
N ILE A 4 11.99 -21.83 41.17
CA ILE A 4 10.57 -21.62 41.52
C ILE A 4 10.40 -20.41 42.46
N ASN A 5 11.26 -20.27 43.47
CA ASN A 5 11.23 -19.12 44.39
C ASN A 5 11.49 -17.78 43.67
N GLN A 6 12.30 -17.76 42.61
CA GLN A 6 12.50 -16.56 41.78
C GLN A 6 11.21 -16.21 41.02
N LEU A 7 10.49 -17.20 40.50
CA LEU A 7 9.22 -17.00 39.82
C LEU A 7 8.09 -16.58 40.77
N VAL A 8 8.09 -17.06 42.01
CA VAL A 8 7.15 -16.64 43.06
C VAL A 8 7.39 -15.17 43.46
N ARG A 9 8.66 -14.75 43.58
CA ARG A 9 9.01 -13.34 43.88
C ARG A 9 8.85 -12.42 42.68
N GLN A 10 9.15 -12.90 41.48
CA GLN A 10 9.09 -12.17 40.23
C GLN A 10 8.47 -13.05 39.14
N GLY A 11 7.16 -12.90 38.96
CA GLY A 11 6.43 -13.58 37.90
C GLY A 11 6.99 -13.26 36.52
N ARG A 12 6.82 -14.18 35.57
CA ARG A 12 7.17 -13.93 34.17
C ARG A 12 6.31 -12.80 33.61
N LYS A 13 6.92 -11.92 32.82
CA LYS A 13 6.23 -10.83 32.12
C LYS A 13 6.24 -11.11 30.64
N ASP A 14 5.07 -10.97 30.01
CA ASP A 14 4.99 -11.01 28.56
C ASP A 14 5.66 -9.78 27.96
N LYS A 15 6.34 -9.99 26.82
CA LYS A 15 6.98 -8.90 26.11
C LYS A 15 5.92 -8.09 25.36
N PRO A 16 5.83 -6.76 25.55
CA PRO A 16 4.87 -5.95 24.83
C PRO A 16 5.16 -5.98 23.33
N VAL A 17 4.15 -6.32 22.53
CA VAL A 17 4.25 -6.37 21.07
C VAL A 17 3.75 -5.07 20.46
N LYS A 18 4.57 -4.43 19.62
CA LYS A 18 4.18 -3.23 18.87
C LYS A 18 3.60 -3.60 17.52
N SER A 19 2.53 -2.92 17.11
CA SER A 19 1.95 -3.08 15.77
C SER A 19 2.94 -2.67 14.69
N LYS A 20 2.98 -3.43 13.60
CA LYS A 20 3.78 -3.09 12.40
C LYS A 20 3.14 -1.93 11.60
N ALA A 21 1.87 -1.63 11.85
CA ALA A 21 1.07 -0.61 11.18
C ALA A 21 0.40 0.31 12.22
N PRO A 22 1.17 1.14 12.95
CA PRO A 22 0.63 1.97 14.03
C PRO A 22 -0.40 3.00 13.55
N ALA A 23 -0.22 3.59 12.36
CA ALA A 23 -1.05 4.69 11.85
C ALA A 23 -2.48 4.29 11.48
N LEU A 24 -2.75 2.98 11.39
CA LEU A 24 -4.10 2.48 11.14
C LEU A 24 -4.94 2.39 12.41
N ASP A 25 -4.33 2.55 13.59
CA ASP A 25 -5.03 2.56 14.88
C ASP A 25 -6.04 1.41 15.02
N LYS A 26 -5.56 0.19 14.82
CA LYS A 26 -6.34 -1.07 14.84
C LYS A 26 -7.44 -1.19 13.78
N CYS A 27 -7.64 -0.20 12.90
CA CYS A 27 -8.51 -0.35 11.73
C CYS A 27 -7.82 -1.20 10.64
N PRO A 28 -8.57 -2.01 9.88
CA PRO A 28 -8.00 -2.81 8.79
C PRO A 28 -7.59 -1.94 7.58
N GLN A 29 -8.38 -0.90 7.29
CA GLN A 29 -8.07 0.12 6.31
C GLN A 29 -8.45 1.50 6.85
N ARG A 30 -7.80 2.54 6.33
CA ARG A 30 -8.12 3.93 6.67
C ARG A 30 -8.09 4.79 5.42
N ARG A 31 -9.06 5.69 5.28
CA ARG A 31 -9.13 6.66 4.19
C ARG A 31 -8.07 7.75 4.41
N GLY A 32 -7.50 8.25 3.33
CA GLY A 32 -6.59 9.39 3.34
C GLY A 32 -6.55 10.14 2.00
N VAL A 33 -5.88 11.28 2.00
CA VAL A 33 -5.69 12.15 0.85
C VAL A 33 -4.22 12.14 0.45
N CYS A 34 -3.94 11.94 -0.84
CA CYS A 34 -2.58 12.04 -1.38
C CYS A 34 -2.09 13.49 -1.33
N LEU A 35 -1.00 13.73 -0.62
CA LEU A 35 -0.30 15.01 -0.61
C LEU A 35 0.65 15.12 -1.80
N GLN A 36 1.38 14.04 -2.09
CA GLN A 36 2.37 14.01 -3.17
C GLN A 36 2.50 12.59 -3.71
N VAL A 37 2.57 12.45 -5.03
CA VAL A 37 2.81 11.19 -5.73
C VAL A 37 4.18 11.25 -6.39
N TYR A 38 5.07 10.31 -6.06
CA TYR A 38 6.45 10.34 -6.55
C TYR A 38 7.06 8.93 -6.60
N THR A 39 8.28 8.83 -7.14
CA THR A 39 9.02 7.57 -7.21
C THR A 39 10.19 7.55 -6.25
N ARG A 40 10.49 6.39 -5.68
CA ARG A 40 11.62 6.18 -4.76
C ARG A 40 12.44 4.97 -5.17
N THR A 41 13.75 5.07 -5.03
CA THR A 41 14.68 3.96 -5.28
C THR A 41 14.68 2.98 -4.09
N PRO A 42 14.72 1.66 -4.34
CA PRO A 42 14.80 0.65 -3.28
C PRO A 42 16.19 0.59 -2.66
N LYS A 43 16.31 -0.11 -1.52
CA LYS A 43 17.61 -0.46 -0.96
C LYS A 43 18.35 -1.47 -1.84
N LYS A 44 19.69 -1.40 -1.87
CA LYS A 44 20.57 -2.45 -2.40
C LYS A 44 20.18 -3.81 -1.79
N PRO A 45 20.10 -4.93 -2.53
CA PRO A 45 20.64 -5.22 -3.86
C PRO A 45 19.72 -4.87 -5.05
N ASN A 46 18.50 -4.43 -4.79
CA ASN A 46 17.50 -4.24 -5.83
C ASN A 46 17.68 -2.88 -6.52
N SER A 47 17.27 -2.82 -7.80
CA SER A 47 17.17 -1.58 -8.58
C SER A 47 15.78 -1.51 -9.23
N ALA A 48 15.10 -0.37 -9.09
CA ALA A 48 13.81 -0.07 -9.72
C ALA A 48 13.36 1.36 -9.34
N LEU A 49 12.40 1.91 -10.07
CA LEU A 49 11.63 3.08 -9.64
C LEU A 49 10.30 2.61 -9.03
N ARG A 50 10.21 2.66 -7.70
CA ARG A 50 9.01 2.26 -6.96
C ARG A 50 8.06 3.46 -6.81
N LYS A 51 6.82 3.32 -7.27
CA LYS A 51 5.78 4.35 -7.16
C LYS A 51 5.22 4.38 -5.74
N VAL A 52 5.27 5.55 -5.11
CA VAL A 52 4.81 5.78 -3.74
C VAL A 52 4.00 7.07 -3.65
N ALA A 53 3.13 7.18 -2.66
CA ALA A 53 2.43 8.42 -2.34
C ALA A 53 2.63 8.76 -0.87
N LYS A 54 2.81 10.05 -0.58
CA LYS A 54 2.66 10.61 0.75
C LYS A 54 1.16 10.86 0.97
N VAL A 55 0.57 10.27 2.00
CA VAL A 55 -0.86 10.27 2.26
C VAL A 55 -1.11 10.80 3.66
N ARG A 56 -2.00 11.79 3.79
CA ARG A 56 -2.53 12.23 5.08
C ARG A 56 -3.79 11.42 5.39
N LEU A 57 -3.72 10.61 6.43
CA LEU A 57 -4.84 9.79 6.86
C LEU A 57 -5.88 10.63 7.61
N THR A 58 -7.09 10.08 7.72
CA THR A 58 -8.21 10.68 8.46
C THR A 58 -7.93 10.93 9.95
N ASN A 59 -6.99 10.22 10.56
CA ASN A 59 -6.52 10.47 11.94
C ASN A 59 -5.44 11.55 12.04
N GLY A 60 -5.13 12.25 10.95
CA GLY A 60 -4.13 13.32 10.92
C GLY A 60 -2.69 12.86 10.71
N GLU A 61 -2.39 11.57 10.82
CA GLU A 61 -1.06 11.03 10.57
C GLU A 61 -0.68 11.05 9.09
N GLU A 62 0.55 11.46 8.80
CA GLU A 62 1.13 11.41 7.46
C GLU A 62 1.95 10.12 7.28
N VAL A 63 1.61 9.35 6.26
CA VAL A 63 2.25 8.07 5.96
C VAL A 63 2.69 7.98 4.50
N ILE A 64 3.74 7.21 4.26
CA ILE A 64 4.15 6.86 2.89
C ILE A 64 3.54 5.50 2.54
N ALA A 65 2.71 5.48 1.51
CA ALA A 65 2.02 4.28 1.03
C ALA A 65 2.53 3.86 -0.36
N TYR A 66 2.71 2.55 -0.55
CA TYR A 66 3.12 1.98 -1.82
C TYR A 66 1.94 1.82 -2.79
N ILE A 67 2.17 2.20 -4.04
CA ILE A 67 1.20 2.09 -5.12
C ILE A 67 1.47 0.78 -5.85
N GLY A 68 0.64 -0.23 -5.58
CA GLY A 68 0.82 -1.56 -6.13
C GLY A 68 0.35 -1.68 -7.58
N GLY A 69 1.04 -2.54 -8.34
CA GLY A 69 0.67 -2.90 -9.72
C GLY A 69 1.41 -2.10 -10.78
N GLU A 70 1.03 -2.34 -12.03
CA GLU A 70 1.52 -1.62 -13.20
C GLU A 70 0.62 -0.41 -13.47
N GLY A 71 1.22 0.77 -13.66
CA GLY A 71 0.46 1.99 -13.90
C GLY A 71 -0.39 2.47 -12.71
N HIS A 72 -0.71 3.76 -12.70
CA HIS A 72 -1.64 4.38 -11.75
C HIS A 72 -2.09 5.74 -12.28
N ASN A 73 -3.24 6.21 -11.80
CA ASN A 73 -3.87 7.47 -12.16
C ASN A 73 -3.82 8.52 -11.04
N LEU A 74 -3.14 8.24 -9.93
CA LEU A 74 -3.19 9.10 -8.74
C LEU A 74 -2.46 10.41 -8.97
N GLN A 75 -3.07 11.47 -8.47
CA GLN A 75 -2.56 12.83 -8.47
C GLN A 75 -2.58 13.36 -7.03
N GLU A 76 -2.13 14.59 -6.84
CA GLU A 76 -2.35 15.32 -5.59
C GLU A 76 -3.85 15.41 -5.31
N HIS A 77 -4.22 15.43 -4.03
CA HIS A 77 -5.60 15.45 -3.54
C HIS A 77 -6.49 14.24 -3.86
N SER A 78 -5.98 13.24 -4.60
CA SER A 78 -6.72 12.00 -4.81
C SER A 78 -7.01 11.31 -3.47
N ILE A 79 -8.25 10.88 -3.28
CA ILE A 79 -8.71 10.19 -2.09
C ILE A 79 -8.43 8.70 -2.27
N VAL A 80 -7.71 8.12 -1.31
CA VAL A 80 -7.25 6.74 -1.38
C VAL A 80 -7.59 5.96 -0.13
N LEU A 81 -7.77 4.65 -0.29
CA LEU A 81 -7.93 3.72 0.83
C LEU A 81 -6.58 3.05 1.11
N VAL A 82 -6.09 3.19 2.33
CA VAL A 82 -4.78 2.68 2.75
C VAL A 82 -4.97 1.44 3.63
N ARG A 83 -4.17 0.41 3.38
CA ARG A 83 -4.09 -0.82 4.19
C ARG A 83 -2.68 -1.06 4.70
N GLY A 84 -2.58 -1.91 5.72
CA GLY A 84 -1.29 -2.33 6.27
C GLY A 84 -0.51 -3.22 5.29
N GLY A 85 0.81 -3.07 5.30
CA GLY A 85 1.72 -3.98 4.61
C GLY A 85 3.04 -3.31 4.27
N ARG A 86 4.14 -3.88 4.76
CA ARG A 86 5.47 -3.32 4.56
C ARG A 86 6.05 -3.77 3.22
N VAL A 87 6.59 -2.82 2.47
CA VAL A 87 7.46 -3.13 1.33
C VAL A 87 8.87 -3.36 1.84
N LYS A 88 9.37 -4.59 1.71
CA LYS A 88 10.71 -4.98 2.21
C LYS A 88 11.84 -4.15 1.59
N ASP A 89 11.65 -3.76 0.33
CA ASP A 89 12.63 -3.04 -0.48
C ASP A 89 12.76 -1.55 -0.11
N LEU A 90 11.70 -0.95 0.43
CA LEU A 90 11.66 0.49 0.69
C LEU A 90 11.68 0.76 2.21
N PRO A 91 12.71 1.43 2.74
CA PRO A 91 12.73 1.81 4.14
C PRO A 91 11.65 2.86 4.44
N GLY A 92 10.89 2.65 5.52
CA GLY A 92 9.82 3.56 5.95
C GLY A 92 8.46 3.36 5.28
N VAL A 93 8.36 2.55 4.21
CA VAL A 93 7.07 2.29 3.52
C VAL A 93 6.38 1.08 4.14
N ARG A 94 5.44 1.36 5.05
CA ARG A 94 4.73 0.35 5.88
C ARG A 94 3.28 0.09 5.43
N TYR A 95 2.81 0.82 4.44
CA TYR A 95 1.43 0.80 4.00
C TYR A 95 1.32 0.61 2.49
N HIS A 96 0.17 0.10 2.06
CA HIS A 96 -0.19 -0.05 0.66
C HIS A 96 -1.50 0.67 0.37
N ILE A 97 -1.58 1.25 -0.83
CA ILE A 97 -2.86 1.72 -1.37
C ILE A 97 -3.63 0.52 -1.92
N VAL A 98 -4.91 0.43 -1.57
CA VAL A 98 -5.85 -0.53 -2.16
C VAL A 98 -6.22 -0.03 -3.55
N ARG A 99 -6.15 -0.91 -4.56
CA ARG A 99 -6.45 -0.56 -5.96
C ARG A 99 -7.92 -0.84 -6.27
N GLY A 100 -8.52 0.01 -7.10
CA GLY A 100 -9.94 -0.13 -7.49
C GLY A 100 -10.91 0.36 -6.42
N SER A 101 -10.44 1.19 -5.49
CA SER A 101 -11.23 1.75 -4.39
C SER A 101 -11.04 3.27 -4.33
N LEU A 102 -12.13 4.02 -4.11
CA LEU A 102 -12.15 5.48 -4.17
C LEU A 102 -11.56 5.95 -5.51
N ASP A 103 -10.65 6.93 -5.52
CA ASP A 103 -10.12 7.52 -6.76
C ASP A 103 -9.03 6.65 -7.42
N THR A 104 -8.65 5.53 -6.78
CA THR A 104 -7.65 4.61 -7.33
C THR A 104 -8.29 3.70 -8.38
N LEU A 105 -7.86 3.82 -9.63
CA LEU A 105 -8.30 2.89 -10.66
C LEU A 105 -7.61 1.52 -10.51
N GLY A 106 -8.32 0.48 -10.93
CA GLY A 106 -7.77 -0.87 -11.06
C GLY A 106 -6.64 -0.92 -12.09
N VAL A 107 -5.82 -1.96 -12.03
CA VAL A 107 -4.77 -2.17 -13.04
C VAL A 107 -5.39 -2.69 -14.33
N GLU A 108 -5.13 -2.00 -15.44
CA GLU A 108 -5.62 -2.38 -16.76
C GLU A 108 -5.02 -3.73 -17.21
N LYS A 109 -5.78 -4.47 -18.02
CA LYS A 109 -5.36 -5.73 -18.67
C LYS A 109 -4.85 -6.84 -17.73
N ARG A 110 -4.99 -6.69 -16.42
CA ARG A 110 -4.60 -7.71 -15.43
C ARG A 110 -5.53 -8.93 -15.54
N ARG A 111 -5.00 -10.07 -16.00
CA ARG A 111 -5.78 -11.33 -16.11
C ARG A 111 -5.67 -12.22 -14.87
N GLN A 112 -4.55 -12.17 -14.16
CA GLN A 112 -4.28 -12.97 -12.95
C GLN A 112 -4.20 -12.09 -11.70
N SER A 113 -4.54 -12.65 -10.53
CA SER A 113 -4.55 -11.95 -9.23
C SER A 113 -5.36 -10.64 -9.24
N ARG A 114 -6.46 -10.63 -10.01
CA ARG A 114 -7.26 -9.44 -10.33
C ARG A 114 -7.83 -8.74 -9.10
N SER A 115 -8.32 -9.54 -8.14
CA SER A 115 -8.93 -9.05 -6.88
C SER A 115 -7.98 -8.18 -6.07
N LYS A 116 -6.67 -8.46 -6.09
CA LYS A 116 -5.66 -7.67 -5.38
C LYS A 116 -5.42 -6.29 -6.01
N TYR A 117 -5.68 -6.16 -7.30
CA TYR A 117 -5.36 -4.96 -8.09
C TYR A 117 -6.61 -4.25 -8.63
N GLY A 118 -7.80 -4.58 -8.12
CA GLY A 118 -9.05 -3.92 -8.51
C GLY A 118 -9.47 -4.13 -9.97
N ALA A 119 -8.94 -5.17 -10.63
CA ALA A 119 -9.27 -5.45 -12.03
C ALA A 119 -10.55 -6.28 -12.12
N ARG A 120 -11.52 -5.85 -12.93
CA ARG A 120 -12.77 -6.60 -13.16
C ARG A 120 -12.52 -7.82 -14.05
N LYS A 121 -13.37 -8.85 -13.94
CA LYS A 121 -13.34 -10.00 -14.86
C LYS A 121 -13.73 -9.51 -16.26
N PRO A 122 -12.92 -9.75 -17.30
CA PRO A 122 -13.29 -9.37 -18.66
C PRO A 122 -14.52 -10.16 -19.09
N LYS A 123 -15.43 -9.51 -19.82
CA LYS A 123 -16.59 -10.18 -20.43
C LYS A 123 -16.09 -11.16 -21.51
N PRO A 124 -16.68 -12.37 -21.63
CA PRO A 124 -16.34 -13.27 -22.73
C PRO A 124 -16.64 -12.57 -24.06
N GLY A 125 -15.64 -12.44 -24.94
CA GLY A 125 -15.77 -11.81 -26.27
C GLY A 125 -15.31 -10.35 -26.38
N GLN A 126 -15.14 -9.61 -25.28
CA GLN A 126 -14.53 -8.26 -25.35
C GLN A 126 -13.02 -8.36 -25.11
N ALA A 127 -12.24 -8.19 -26.20
CA ALA A 127 -10.80 -8.01 -26.10
C ALA A 127 -10.51 -6.80 -25.19
N ALA A 128 -9.55 -6.96 -24.27
CA ALA A 128 -9.15 -5.93 -23.32
C ALA A 128 -8.83 -4.62 -24.05
N ALA A 129 -9.60 -3.56 -23.76
CA ALA A 129 -9.45 -2.24 -24.36
C ALA A 129 -7.97 -1.85 -24.46
N ALA A 130 -7.50 -1.58 -25.68
CA ALA A 130 -6.18 -1.05 -25.92
C ALA A 130 -6.11 0.39 -25.40
N PRO A 131 -4.98 0.86 -24.84
CA PRO A 131 -4.85 2.25 -24.49
C PRO A 131 -5.01 3.10 -25.75
N ALA A 132 -5.80 4.16 -25.67
CA ALA A 132 -5.91 5.16 -26.74
C ALA A 132 -4.50 5.67 -27.06
N LYS A 133 -4.03 5.42 -28.29
CA LYS A 133 -2.78 6.02 -28.77
C LYS A 133 -2.97 7.53 -28.77
N GLY A 134 -2.28 8.23 -27.88
CA GLY A 134 -2.18 9.69 -27.92
C GLY A 134 -1.70 10.11 -29.31
N GLY A 135 -2.48 10.95 -29.97
CA GLY A 135 -2.13 11.49 -31.28
C GLY A 135 -0.80 12.21 -31.21
N LYS A 136 0.12 11.87 -32.13
CA LYS A 136 1.25 12.72 -32.46
C LYS A 136 0.68 14.10 -32.83
N LYS A 137 0.93 15.13 -32.01
CA LYS A 137 0.89 16.50 -32.51
C LYS A 137 2.16 16.72 -33.33
N LYS A 138 1.94 17.21 -34.56
CA LYS A 138 2.93 17.72 -35.49
C LYS A 138 3.80 18.79 -34.84
#